data_AF-A0A975DQ27-F1
#
_entry.id   AF-A0A975DQ27-F1
#
_cell.length_a   1.000
_cell.length_b   1.000
_cell.length_c   1.000
_cell.angle_alpha   90.00
_cell.angle_beta   90.00
_cell.angle_gamma   90.00
#
_symmetry.space_group_name_H-M   'P 1'
#
loop_
_entity.id
_entity.type
_entity.pdbx_description
1 polymer ?
#
loop_
_entity_poly.entity_id
_entity_poly.type
_entity_poly.pdbx_seq_one_letter_code
_entity_poly.pdbx_strand_id
1 'polypeptide(L)'
;MIDQIPPEWIAAITSSTVVSIAGVIVGAYYKAKVEKSIQHRYDAKIEEIRSGFRASEEALKADLRAKADQITALRSGALTGLANRYTSLDKRRLEAIDKIWTSVIRRSKLKFAVKVMGGINVDVALDLSRDNGPDGAAVREFAFSIWKLADIDGLNSSDIPDTERPFLPPMVWAMYSAYFHVISHALAQLAGMRTGVGKKILSDPAPTLALVKSALPHQSEFIDQHGVSGFTSLIDELEDSLLREIQNSLHNPDADFANLKQAASILAASENLSSYSQEIIVPPSVLAAAPRDMKST
;
A
#
# COMPACT_ATOMS: atom_id res chain seq x y z
N MET A 1 -111.10 -19.85 -43.50
CA MET A 1 -109.80 -20.19 -44.11
C MET A 1 -108.73 -20.23 -43.02
N ILE A 2 -108.97 -21.02 -41.96
CA ILE A 2 -108.02 -21.37 -40.89
C ILE A 2 -108.46 -22.77 -40.42
N ASP A 3 -108.40 -23.73 -41.34
CA ASP A 3 -108.58 -25.14 -41.05
C ASP A 3 -107.59 -25.84 -41.97
N GLN A 4 -106.80 -26.78 -41.44
CA GLN A 4 -105.63 -27.42 -42.04
C GLN A 4 -104.29 -26.73 -41.77
N ILE A 5 -103.97 -26.51 -40.49
CA ILE A 5 -102.56 -26.54 -40.07
C ILE A 5 -102.28 -27.99 -39.67
N PRO A 6 -101.42 -28.73 -40.40
CA PRO A 6 -101.11 -30.11 -40.07
C PRO A 6 -100.50 -30.19 -38.66
N PRO A 7 -100.91 -31.15 -37.81
CA PRO A 7 -100.45 -31.27 -36.41
C PRO A 7 -98.92 -31.36 -36.27
N GLU A 8 -98.23 -31.76 -37.34
CA GLU A 8 -96.77 -31.76 -37.51
C GLU A 8 -96.14 -30.36 -37.27
N TRP A 9 -96.81 -29.27 -37.65
CA TRP A 9 -96.27 -27.90 -37.57
C TRP A 9 -96.29 -27.32 -36.16
N ILE A 10 -97.32 -27.62 -35.37
CA ILE A 10 -97.40 -27.18 -33.97
C ILE A 10 -96.33 -27.88 -33.14
N ALA A 11 -96.05 -29.16 -33.41
CA ALA A 11 -94.95 -29.91 -32.80
C ALA A 11 -93.56 -29.36 -33.19
N ALA A 12 -93.37 -28.92 -34.45
CA ALA A 12 -92.11 -28.34 -34.91
C ALA A 12 -91.81 -26.95 -34.30
N ILE A 13 -92.82 -26.10 -34.15
CA ILE A 13 -92.67 -24.76 -33.56
C ILE A 13 -92.47 -24.85 -32.05
N THR A 14 -93.20 -25.73 -31.36
CA THR A 14 -93.05 -25.93 -29.91
C THR A 14 -91.70 -26.58 -29.56
N SER A 15 -91.24 -27.57 -30.34
CA SER A 15 -89.91 -28.18 -30.13
C SER A 15 -88.76 -27.20 -30.43
N SER A 16 -88.85 -26.38 -31.48
CA SER A 16 -87.83 -25.35 -31.76
C SER A 16 -87.77 -24.25 -30.69
N THR A 17 -88.92 -23.86 -30.13
CA THR A 17 -88.98 -22.84 -29.07
C THR A 17 -88.41 -23.37 -27.75
N VAL A 18 -88.72 -24.62 -27.39
CA VAL A 18 -88.14 -25.28 -26.20
C VAL A 18 -86.63 -25.47 -26.34
N VAL A 19 -86.14 -25.85 -27.52
CA VAL A 19 -84.69 -25.97 -27.78
C VAL A 19 -83.99 -24.61 -27.72
N SER A 20 -84.62 -23.55 -28.21
CA SER A 20 -84.08 -22.18 -28.13
C SER A 20 -83.97 -21.69 -26.69
N ILE A 21 -85.02 -21.89 -25.89
CA ILE A 21 -85.04 -21.51 -24.47
C ILE A 21 -84.05 -22.34 -23.67
N ALA A 22 -84.01 -23.66 -23.90
CA ALA A 22 -83.04 -24.55 -23.26
C ALA A 22 -81.60 -24.18 -23.65
N GLY A 23 -81.34 -23.83 -24.91
CA GLY A 23 -80.05 -23.37 -25.41
C GLY A 23 -79.58 -22.07 -24.75
N VAL A 24 -80.47 -21.09 -24.55
CA VAL A 24 -80.14 -19.84 -23.86
C VAL A 24 -79.84 -20.07 -22.39
N ILE A 25 -80.61 -20.91 -21.70
CA ILE A 25 -80.39 -21.21 -20.27
C ILE A 25 -79.08 -21.99 -20.08
N VAL A 26 -78.85 -23.03 -20.89
CA VAL A 26 -77.60 -23.81 -20.86
C VAL A 26 -76.41 -22.93 -21.24
N GLY A 27 -76.55 -22.08 -22.25
CA GLY A 27 -75.52 -21.13 -22.68
C GLY A 27 -75.18 -20.11 -21.60
N ALA A 28 -76.19 -19.54 -20.92
CA ALA A 28 -75.97 -18.61 -19.80
C ALA A 28 -75.28 -19.28 -18.61
N TYR A 29 -75.69 -20.51 -18.27
CA TYR A 29 -75.08 -21.29 -17.19
C TYR A 29 -73.62 -21.67 -17.50
N TYR A 30 -73.35 -22.18 -18.70
CA TYR A 30 -71.97 -22.52 -19.12
C TYR A 30 -71.09 -21.29 -19.23
N LYS A 31 -71.60 -20.18 -19.79
CA LYS A 31 -70.85 -18.91 -19.87
C LYS A 31 -70.46 -18.42 -18.48
N ALA A 32 -71.40 -18.36 -17.54
CA ALA A 32 -71.12 -17.95 -16.17
C ALA A 32 -70.11 -18.88 -15.47
N LYS A 33 -70.20 -20.20 -15.69
CA LYS A 33 -69.26 -21.17 -15.10
C LYS A 33 -67.86 -21.06 -15.71
N VAL A 34 -67.76 -20.85 -17.03
CA VAL A 34 -66.49 -20.67 -17.74
C VAL A 34 -65.84 -19.35 -17.35
N GLU A 35 -66.60 -18.26 -17.33
CA GLU A 35 -66.11 -16.92 -16.95
C GLU A 35 -65.60 -16.92 -15.51
N LYS A 36 -66.34 -17.50 -14.57
CA LYS A 36 -65.93 -17.62 -13.17
C LYS A 36 -64.70 -18.53 -12.97
N SER A 37 -64.60 -19.61 -13.76
CA SER A 37 -63.43 -20.50 -13.74
C SER A 37 -62.18 -19.79 -14.27
N ILE A 38 -62.31 -19.04 -15.38
CA ILE A 38 -61.23 -18.27 -15.98
C ILE A 38 -60.78 -17.15 -15.03
N GLN A 39 -61.73 -16.40 -14.46
CA GLN A 39 -61.46 -15.32 -13.52
C GLN A 39 -60.71 -15.84 -12.29
N HIS A 40 -61.17 -16.95 -11.69
CA HIS A 40 -60.48 -17.54 -10.55
C HIS A 40 -59.05 -18.00 -10.88
N ARG A 41 -58.82 -18.57 -12.07
CA ARG A 41 -57.46 -18.94 -12.51
C ARG A 41 -56.57 -17.73 -12.75
N TYR A 42 -57.11 -16.62 -13.27
CA TYR A 42 -56.37 -15.38 -13.43
C TYR A 42 -56.05 -14.75 -12.07
N ASP A 43 -57.03 -14.64 -11.17
CA ASP A 43 -56.82 -14.11 -9.83
C ASP A 43 -55.78 -14.93 -9.07
N ALA A 44 -55.85 -16.26 -9.15
CA ALA A 44 -54.86 -17.16 -8.58
C ALA A 44 -53.46 -16.93 -9.17
N LYS A 45 -53.34 -16.79 -10.50
CA LYS A 45 -52.05 -16.48 -11.15
C LYS A 45 -51.53 -15.10 -10.81
N ILE A 46 -52.39 -14.09 -10.68
CA ILE A 46 -51.98 -12.73 -10.32
C ILE A 46 -51.47 -12.70 -8.88
N GLU A 47 -52.13 -13.41 -7.96
CA GLU A 47 -51.68 -13.50 -6.58
C GLU A 47 -50.39 -14.33 -6.46
N GLU A 48 -50.25 -15.40 -7.24
CA GLU A 48 -49.01 -16.18 -7.35
C GLU A 48 -47.85 -15.33 -7.89
N ILE A 49 -48.06 -14.58 -8.97
CA ILE A 49 -47.03 -13.69 -9.53
C ILE A 49 -46.70 -12.57 -8.54
N ARG A 50 -47.71 -11.96 -7.91
CA ARG A 50 -47.51 -10.86 -6.94
C ARG A 50 -46.76 -11.35 -5.70
N SER A 51 -47.11 -12.52 -5.17
CA SER A 51 -46.41 -13.12 -4.03
C SER A 51 -44.98 -13.53 -4.40
N GLY A 52 -44.77 -14.11 -5.59
CA GLY A 52 -43.44 -14.41 -6.11
C GLY A 52 -42.58 -13.15 -6.29
N PHE A 53 -43.17 -12.05 -6.77
CA PHE A 53 -42.47 -10.77 -6.92
C PHE A 53 -42.06 -10.20 -5.56
N ARG A 54 -42.97 -10.19 -4.57
CA ARG A 54 -42.66 -9.76 -3.20
C ARG A 54 -41.56 -10.61 -2.56
N ALA A 55 -41.63 -11.93 -2.71
CA ALA A 55 -40.61 -12.84 -2.19
C ALA A 55 -39.24 -12.58 -2.84
N SER A 56 -39.20 -12.35 -4.16
CA SER A 56 -37.97 -12.02 -4.87
C SER A 56 -37.40 -10.65 -4.47
N GLU A 57 -38.27 -9.66 -4.22
CA GLU A 57 -37.88 -8.32 -3.78
C GLU A 57 -37.30 -8.36 -2.36
N GLU A 58 -37.94 -9.09 -1.44
CA GLU A 58 -37.45 -9.29 -0.08
C GLU A 58 -36.12 -10.04 -0.06
N ALA A 59 -35.98 -11.09 -0.87
CA ALA A 59 -34.72 -11.83 -1.01
C ALA A 59 -33.59 -10.96 -1.56
N LEU A 60 -33.86 -10.16 -2.61
CA LEU A 60 -32.88 -9.22 -3.17
C LEU A 60 -32.49 -8.14 -2.15
N LYS A 61 -33.45 -7.57 -1.40
CA LYS A 61 -33.16 -6.60 -0.35
C LYS A 61 -32.31 -7.20 0.77
N ALA A 62 -32.57 -8.45 1.14
CA ALA A 62 -31.77 -9.15 2.15
C ALA A 62 -30.34 -9.41 1.65
N ASP A 63 -30.16 -9.86 0.41
CA ASP A 63 -28.84 -10.06 -0.20
C ASP A 63 -28.06 -8.75 -0.31
N LEU A 64 -28.72 -7.66 -0.74
CA LEU A 64 -28.10 -6.33 -0.81
C LEU A 64 -27.61 -5.85 0.55
N ARG A 65 -28.41 -6.03 1.62
CA ARG A 65 -27.99 -5.68 2.99
C ARG A 65 -26.81 -6.53 3.45
N ALA A 66 -26.88 -7.85 3.24
CA ALA A 66 -25.78 -8.75 3.60
C ALA A 66 -24.47 -8.39 2.88
N LYS A 67 -24.54 -8.04 1.60
CA LYS A 67 -23.37 -7.56 0.83
C LYS A 67 -22.86 -6.20 1.29
N ALA A 68 -23.76 -5.26 1.60
CA ALA A 68 -23.38 -3.96 2.16
C ALA A 68 -22.66 -4.10 3.52
N ASP A 69 -23.14 -5.01 4.36
CA ASP A 69 -22.52 -5.31 5.65
C ASP A 69 -21.14 -5.96 5.48
N GLN A 70 -20.99 -6.89 4.53
CA GLN A 70 -19.70 -7.49 4.18
C GLN A 70 -18.71 -6.46 3.64
N ILE A 71 -19.13 -5.55 2.75
CA ILE A 71 -18.29 -4.46 2.24
C ILE A 71 -17.85 -3.55 3.39
N THR A 72 -18.76 -3.23 4.30
CA THR A 72 -18.44 -2.39 5.48
C THR A 72 -17.46 -3.08 6.42
N ALA A 73 -17.62 -4.38 6.66
CA ALA A 73 -16.71 -5.17 7.48
C ALA A 73 -15.32 -5.30 6.83
N LEU A 74 -15.26 -5.56 5.52
CA LEU A 74 -14.00 -5.63 4.78
C LEU A 74 -13.29 -4.28 4.72
N ARG A 75 -14.02 -3.19 4.46
CA ARG A 75 -13.47 -1.83 4.42
C ARG A 75 -12.94 -1.43 5.79
N SER A 76 -13.73 -1.62 6.85
CA SER A 76 -13.29 -1.28 8.21
C SER A 76 -12.12 -2.15 8.68
N GLY A 77 -12.15 -3.46 8.42
CA GLY A 77 -11.07 -4.38 8.74
C GLY A 77 -9.78 -4.08 7.96
N ALA A 78 -9.87 -3.88 6.65
CA ALA A 78 -8.73 -3.57 5.80
C ALA A 78 -8.12 -2.20 6.12
N LEU A 79 -8.94 -1.17 6.32
CA LEU A 79 -8.47 0.17 6.71
C LEU A 79 -7.81 0.16 8.09
N THR A 80 -8.41 -0.53 9.06
CA THR A 80 -7.81 -0.67 10.40
C THR A 80 -6.50 -1.45 10.34
N GLY A 81 -6.46 -2.53 9.56
CA GLY A 81 -5.23 -3.31 9.33
C GLY A 81 -4.13 -2.49 8.67
N LEU A 82 -4.46 -1.67 7.66
CA LEU A 82 -3.53 -0.75 7.03
C LEU A 82 -3.04 0.32 8.02
N ALA A 83 -3.95 0.98 8.73
CA ALA A 83 -3.61 1.98 9.74
C ALA A 83 -2.64 1.41 10.80
N ASN A 84 -2.91 0.20 11.31
CA ASN A 84 -2.03 -0.47 12.27
C ASN A 84 -0.65 -0.78 11.68
N ARG A 85 -0.58 -1.19 10.40
CA ARG A 85 0.69 -1.40 9.71
C ARG A 85 1.47 -0.10 9.55
N TYR A 86 0.81 1.00 9.16
CA TYR A 86 1.44 2.31 9.08
C TYR A 86 1.98 2.75 10.44
N THR A 87 1.19 2.67 11.51
CA THR A 87 1.65 3.00 12.86
C THR A 87 2.83 2.14 13.30
N SER A 88 2.83 0.85 12.97
CA SER A 88 3.93 -0.07 13.31
C SER A 88 5.20 0.24 12.51
N LEU A 89 5.07 0.58 11.22
CA LEU A 89 6.19 0.98 10.36
C LEU A 89 6.75 2.33 10.78
N ASP A 90 5.89 3.30 11.11
CA ASP A 90 6.30 4.62 11.56
C ASP A 90 7.02 4.53 12.90
N LYS A 91 6.49 3.76 13.85
CA LYS A 91 7.19 3.43 15.10
C LYS A 91 8.58 2.85 14.81
N ARG A 92 8.68 1.91 13.86
CA ARG A 92 9.96 1.28 13.52
C ARG A 92 10.93 2.27 12.85
N ARG A 93 10.44 3.19 12.04
CA ARG A 93 11.21 4.29 11.45
C ARG A 93 11.75 5.24 12.52
N LEU A 94 10.93 5.62 13.50
CA LEU A 94 11.37 6.45 14.63
C LEU A 94 12.46 5.76 15.45
N GLU A 95 12.30 4.47 15.76
CA GLU A 95 13.33 3.67 16.43
C GLU A 95 14.63 3.60 15.62
N ALA A 96 14.54 3.45 14.30
CA ALA A 96 15.71 3.41 13.42
C ALA A 96 16.47 4.75 13.40
N ILE A 97 15.73 5.86 13.33
CA ILE A 97 16.29 7.22 13.40
C ILE A 97 16.99 7.44 14.75
N ASP A 98 16.35 7.08 15.86
CA ASP A 98 16.91 7.20 17.21
C ASP A 98 18.22 6.41 17.36
N LYS A 99 18.27 5.18 16.82
CA LYS A 99 19.48 4.36 16.82
C LYS A 99 20.61 4.96 15.99
N ILE A 100 20.31 5.52 14.81
CA ILE A 100 21.31 6.23 14.01
C ILE A 100 21.85 7.44 14.77
N TRP A 101 20.96 8.27 15.32
CA TRP A 101 21.37 9.47 16.01
C TRP A 101 22.18 9.16 17.27
N THR A 102 21.79 8.12 18.01
CA THR A 102 22.58 7.59 19.13
C THR A 102 23.98 7.16 18.68
N SER A 103 24.11 6.51 17.52
CA SER A 103 25.42 6.14 16.96
C SER A 103 26.26 7.39 16.63
N VAL A 104 25.66 8.42 16.05
CA VAL A 104 26.32 9.71 15.76
C VAL A 104 26.83 10.36 17.05
N ILE A 105 25.98 10.48 18.08
CA ILE A 105 26.34 11.06 19.38
C ILE A 105 27.50 10.29 20.02
N ARG A 106 27.45 8.97 20.05
CA ARG A 106 28.54 8.15 20.61
C ARG A 106 29.85 8.37 19.88
N ARG A 107 29.79 8.52 18.55
CA ARG A 107 30.95 8.77 17.68
C ARG A 107 31.42 10.22 17.69
N SER A 108 30.70 11.15 18.32
CA SER A 108 31.11 12.57 18.39
C SER A 108 32.50 12.75 19.01
N LYS A 109 32.88 11.92 19.99
CA LYS A 109 34.23 11.90 20.59
C LYS A 109 35.32 11.60 19.56
N LEU A 110 35.00 10.82 18.52
CA LEU A 110 35.92 10.43 17.46
C LEU A 110 36.17 11.57 16.47
N LYS A 111 35.29 12.59 16.44
CA LYS A 111 35.53 13.82 15.67
C LYS A 111 36.78 14.53 16.14
N PHE A 112 37.14 14.43 17.42
CA PHE A 112 38.41 14.95 17.92
C PHE A 112 39.59 14.29 17.18
N ALA A 113 39.59 12.95 17.06
CA ALA A 113 40.63 12.25 16.32
C ALA A 113 40.68 12.72 14.85
N VAL A 114 39.53 12.82 14.18
CA VAL A 114 39.45 13.36 12.80
C VAL A 114 40.10 14.76 12.72
N LYS A 115 39.76 15.66 13.65
CA LYS A 115 40.29 17.04 13.67
C LYS A 115 41.80 17.08 13.91
N VAL A 116 42.31 16.28 14.85
CA VAL A 116 43.77 16.17 15.08
C VAL A 116 44.48 15.63 13.83
N MET A 117 43.90 14.63 13.17
CA MET A 117 44.44 14.06 11.93
C MET A 117 44.55 15.08 10.79
N GLY A 118 43.66 16.07 10.72
CA GLY A 118 43.77 17.15 9.73
C GLY A 118 44.86 18.18 10.02
N GLY A 119 45.34 18.26 11.27
CA GLY A 119 46.42 19.16 11.65
C GLY A 119 47.82 18.61 11.37
N ILE A 120 47.94 17.36 10.93
CA ILE A 120 49.23 16.69 10.72
C ILE A 120 49.36 16.23 9.27
N ASN A 121 50.60 16.12 8.79
CA ASN A 121 50.87 15.46 7.52
C ASN A 121 50.80 13.94 7.72
N VAL A 122 49.63 13.37 7.46
CA VAL A 122 49.32 11.96 7.77
C VAL A 122 50.22 10.99 6.99
N ASP A 123 50.57 11.30 5.74
CA ASP A 123 51.45 10.44 4.93
C ASP A 123 52.86 10.36 5.55
N VAL A 124 53.42 11.51 5.94
CA VAL A 124 54.73 11.57 6.61
C VAL A 124 54.69 10.85 7.96
N ALA A 125 53.63 11.07 8.75
CA ALA A 125 53.48 10.41 10.05
C ALA A 125 53.34 8.89 9.90
N LEU A 126 52.59 8.42 8.91
CA LEU A 126 52.46 6.99 8.61
C LEU A 126 53.80 6.36 8.20
N ASP A 127 54.61 7.04 7.39
CA ASP A 127 55.92 6.53 6.99
C ASP A 127 56.91 6.50 8.17
N LEU A 128 57.00 7.59 8.94
CA LEU A 128 57.85 7.65 10.15
C LEU A 128 57.46 6.62 11.20
N SER A 129 56.16 6.34 11.37
CA SER A 129 55.67 5.38 12.36
C SER A 129 56.18 3.95 12.14
N ARG A 130 56.67 3.63 10.94
CA ARG A 130 57.23 2.31 10.59
C ARG A 130 58.65 2.13 11.09
N ASP A 131 59.35 3.23 11.35
CA ASP A 131 60.74 3.18 11.77
C ASP A 131 60.83 2.78 13.24
N ASN A 132 61.79 1.93 13.57
CA ASN A 132 62.07 1.52 14.95
C ASN A 132 62.95 2.54 15.71
N GLY A 133 63.27 3.68 15.08
CA GLY A 133 64.01 4.78 15.69
C GLY A 133 63.20 5.59 16.71
N PRO A 134 63.83 6.57 17.37
CA PRO A 134 63.18 7.42 18.38
C PRO A 134 61.99 8.19 17.80
N ASP A 135 62.11 8.69 16.57
CA ASP A 135 61.04 9.46 15.92
C ASP A 135 59.81 8.61 15.62
N GLY A 136 60.00 7.39 15.11
CA GLY A 136 58.91 6.46 14.87
C GLY A 136 58.22 6.02 16.18
N ALA A 137 58.99 5.84 17.26
CA ALA A 137 58.43 5.58 18.59
C ALA A 137 57.59 6.76 19.10
N ALA A 138 58.03 8.00 18.90
CA ALA A 138 57.28 9.20 19.28
C ALA A 138 55.95 9.32 18.50
N VAL A 139 55.95 9.03 17.20
CA VAL A 139 54.72 9.06 16.39
C VAL A 139 53.73 7.97 16.84
N ARG A 140 54.22 6.76 17.14
CA ARG A 140 53.37 5.68 17.68
C ARG A 140 52.75 6.05 19.02
N GLU A 141 53.52 6.66 19.92
CA GLU A 141 53.04 7.12 21.23
C GLU A 141 52.03 8.27 21.11
N PHE A 142 52.28 9.21 20.20
CA PHE A 142 51.33 10.28 19.88
C PHE A 142 50.00 9.70 19.35
N ALA A 143 50.06 8.77 18.40
CA ALA A 143 48.87 8.09 17.89
C ALA A 143 48.14 7.28 18.98
N PHE A 144 48.88 6.62 19.87
CA PHE A 144 48.31 5.92 21.03
C PHE A 144 47.60 6.88 22.00
N SER A 145 48.18 8.06 22.24
CA SER A 145 47.59 9.10 23.10
C SER A 145 46.26 9.60 22.54
N ILE A 146 46.19 9.89 21.24
CA ILE A 146 44.92 10.26 20.57
C ILE A 146 43.92 9.11 20.67
N TRP A 147 44.38 7.88 20.45
CA TRP A 147 43.52 6.69 20.50
C TRP A 147 42.83 6.52 21.87
N LYS A 148 43.59 6.70 22.95
CA LYS A 148 43.07 6.64 24.32
C LYS A 148 42.18 7.83 24.65
N LEU A 149 42.55 9.04 24.24
CA LEU A 149 41.75 10.24 24.50
C LEU A 149 40.40 10.22 23.77
N ALA A 150 40.37 9.66 22.56
CA ALA A 150 39.14 9.45 21.78
C ALA A 150 38.31 8.26 22.27
N ASP A 151 38.79 7.49 23.26
CA ASP A 151 38.10 6.33 23.85
C ASP A 151 37.70 5.28 22.81
N ILE A 152 38.57 5.01 21.84
CA ILE A 152 38.26 4.11 20.70
C ILE A 152 38.07 2.67 21.19
N ASP A 153 38.79 2.25 22.23
CA ASP A 153 38.65 0.91 22.82
C ASP A 153 37.27 0.69 23.47
N GLY A 154 36.57 1.77 23.85
CA GLY A 154 35.22 1.73 24.40
C GLY A 154 34.11 1.59 23.34
N LEU A 155 34.45 1.63 22.06
CA LEU A 155 33.47 1.49 20.97
C LEU A 155 33.09 0.02 20.76
N ASN A 156 31.80 -0.30 20.90
CA ASN A 156 31.29 -1.62 20.58
C ASN A 156 30.97 -1.75 19.09
N SER A 157 31.34 -2.88 18.48
CA SER A 157 31.00 -3.18 17.08
C SER A 157 29.50 -3.34 16.82
N SER A 158 28.70 -3.56 17.88
CA SER A 158 27.23 -3.59 17.84
C SER A 158 26.60 -2.23 17.54
N ASP A 159 27.37 -1.14 17.55
CA ASP A 159 26.86 0.22 17.40
C ASP A 159 26.71 0.67 15.93
N ILE A 160 26.78 -0.28 14.98
CA ILE A 160 26.52 -0.06 13.55
C ILE A 160 25.05 -0.45 13.26
N PRO A 161 24.16 0.51 12.98
CA PRO A 161 22.73 0.28 12.79
C PRO A 161 22.41 -0.23 11.37
N ASP A 162 23.20 -1.15 10.81
CA ASP A 162 22.97 -1.69 9.45
C ASP A 162 21.61 -2.40 9.32
N THR A 163 21.16 -3.01 10.41
CA THR A 163 19.84 -3.66 10.51
C THR A 163 18.68 -2.67 10.41
N GLU A 164 18.94 -1.37 10.60
CA GLU A 164 17.94 -0.33 10.60
C GLU A 164 17.78 0.33 9.22
N ARG A 165 18.70 0.06 8.28
CA ARG A 165 18.68 0.59 6.91
C ARG A 165 17.32 0.47 6.20
N PRO A 166 16.57 -0.66 6.29
CA PRO A 166 15.29 -0.80 5.59
C PRO A 166 14.21 0.19 6.05
N PHE A 167 14.35 0.74 7.25
CA PHE A 167 13.35 1.63 7.87
C PHE A 167 13.71 3.10 7.74
N LEU A 168 14.83 3.41 7.09
CA LEU A 168 15.37 4.77 6.98
C LEU A 168 15.16 5.33 5.58
N PRO A 169 14.92 6.65 5.46
CA PRO A 169 14.98 7.30 4.17
C PRO A 169 16.36 7.11 3.51
N PRO A 170 16.42 6.91 2.18
CA PRO A 170 17.69 6.69 1.47
C PRO A 170 18.71 7.80 1.70
N MET A 171 18.26 9.06 1.76
CA MET A 171 19.13 10.22 1.96
C MET A 171 19.73 10.27 3.37
N VAL A 172 18.92 9.99 4.40
CA VAL A 172 19.40 9.85 5.80
C VAL A 172 20.50 8.79 5.87
N TRP A 173 20.28 7.64 5.23
CA TRP A 173 21.27 6.57 5.21
C TRP A 173 22.55 6.97 4.47
N ALA A 174 22.44 7.66 3.34
CA ALA A 174 23.60 8.13 2.57
C ALA A 174 24.46 9.12 3.38
N MET A 175 23.82 10.10 4.04
CA MET A 175 24.49 11.08 4.90
C MET A 175 25.20 10.40 6.09
N TYR A 176 24.49 9.50 6.78
CA TYR A 176 25.06 8.73 7.88
C TYR A 176 26.25 7.87 7.42
N SER A 177 26.12 7.21 6.27
CA SER A 177 27.18 6.39 5.69
C SER A 177 28.41 7.23 5.37
N ALA A 178 28.25 8.40 4.75
CA ALA A 178 29.36 9.31 4.47
C ALA A 178 30.05 9.76 5.76
N TYR A 179 29.29 10.22 6.76
CA TYR A 179 29.79 10.59 8.09
C TYR A 179 30.60 9.46 8.74
N PHE A 180 30.06 8.24 8.75
CA PHE A 180 30.71 7.07 9.33
C PHE A 180 32.02 6.70 8.60
N HIS A 181 32.04 6.75 7.27
CA HIS A 181 33.25 6.40 6.50
C HIS A 181 34.36 7.45 6.68
N VAL A 182 34.01 8.73 6.79
CA VAL A 182 34.99 9.79 7.10
C VAL A 182 35.69 9.52 8.44
N ILE A 183 34.91 9.22 9.48
CA ILE A 183 35.47 8.88 10.81
C ILE A 183 36.32 7.61 10.70
N SER A 184 35.79 6.55 10.09
CA SER A 184 36.47 5.26 9.96
C SER A 184 37.79 5.38 9.22
N HIS A 185 37.89 6.24 8.20
CA HIS A 185 39.13 6.49 7.48
C HIS A 185 40.20 7.10 8.40
N ALA A 186 39.85 8.14 9.17
CA ALA A 186 40.78 8.74 10.14
C ALA A 186 41.22 7.75 11.21
N LEU A 187 40.30 6.90 11.70
CA LEU A 187 40.61 5.85 12.66
C LEU A 187 41.55 4.79 12.08
N ALA A 188 41.38 4.42 10.81
CA ALA A 188 42.27 3.48 10.13
C ALA A 188 43.69 4.06 10.00
N GLN A 189 43.81 5.34 9.62
CA GLN A 189 45.10 6.03 9.60
C GLN A 189 45.74 6.07 10.99
N LEU A 190 44.96 6.40 12.01
CA LEU A 190 45.43 6.41 13.40
C LEU A 190 45.89 5.03 13.87
N ALA A 191 45.14 3.97 13.53
CA ALA A 191 45.53 2.59 13.83
C ALA A 191 46.83 2.21 13.11
N GLY A 192 46.99 2.59 11.85
CA GLY A 192 48.21 2.36 11.07
C GLY A 192 49.44 3.05 11.68
N MET A 193 49.28 4.29 12.12
CA MET A 193 50.33 5.01 12.84
C MET A 193 50.64 4.36 14.19
N ARG A 194 49.62 4.04 14.99
CA ARG A 194 49.78 3.43 16.33
C ARG A 194 50.51 2.09 16.27
N THR A 195 50.22 1.29 15.25
CA THR A 195 50.80 -0.06 15.09
C THR A 195 52.12 -0.07 14.32
N GLY A 196 52.48 1.05 13.67
CA GLY A 196 53.67 1.13 12.82
C GLY A 196 53.57 0.31 11.52
N VAL A 197 52.37 -0.12 11.13
CA VAL A 197 52.16 -0.86 9.86
C VAL A 197 52.18 0.09 8.66
N GLY A 198 51.91 1.38 8.89
CA GLY A 198 51.94 2.44 7.87
C GLY A 198 50.82 2.36 6.83
N LYS A 199 51.02 3.00 5.67
CA LYS A 199 49.96 3.21 4.65
C LYS A 199 49.47 1.94 3.94
N LYS A 200 50.24 0.85 3.97
CA LYS A 200 49.95 -0.37 3.18
C LYS A 200 48.66 -1.09 3.58
N ILE A 201 48.15 -0.85 4.78
CA ILE A 201 46.88 -1.42 5.26
C ILE A 201 45.67 -0.54 4.97
N LEU A 202 45.88 0.69 4.49
CA LEU A 202 44.80 1.61 4.19
C LEU A 202 44.22 1.28 2.81
N SER A 203 42.89 1.16 2.76
CA SER A 203 42.17 1.02 1.50
C SER A 203 42.26 2.32 0.68
N ASP A 204 42.03 2.20 -0.63
CA ASP A 204 41.90 3.34 -1.52
C ASP A 204 40.81 4.30 -0.99
N PRO A 205 41.10 5.60 -0.81
CA PRO A 205 40.10 6.57 -0.38
C PRO A 205 39.08 6.95 -1.46
N ALA A 206 39.29 6.59 -2.73
CA ALA A 206 38.41 7.00 -3.84
C ALA A 206 36.92 6.65 -3.64
N PRO A 207 36.54 5.45 -3.15
CA PRO A 207 35.13 5.13 -2.86
C PRO A 207 34.54 6.02 -1.76
N THR A 208 35.32 6.34 -0.74
CA THR A 208 34.90 7.24 0.34
C THR A 208 34.71 8.66 -0.18
N LEU A 209 35.61 9.16 -1.03
CA LEU A 209 35.46 10.47 -1.67
C LEU A 209 34.22 10.53 -2.55
N ALA A 210 33.95 9.49 -3.36
CA ALA A 210 32.75 9.41 -4.19
C ALA A 210 31.46 9.39 -3.34
N LEU A 211 31.47 8.68 -2.22
CA LEU A 211 30.36 8.66 -1.27
C LEU A 211 30.11 10.04 -0.65
N VAL A 212 31.18 10.72 -0.18
CA VAL A 212 31.07 12.06 0.42
C VAL A 212 30.61 13.10 -0.61
N LYS A 213 31.07 13.03 -1.86
CA LYS A 213 30.57 13.89 -2.95
C LYS A 213 29.09 13.65 -3.24
N SER A 214 28.65 12.40 -3.20
CA SER A 214 27.24 12.07 -3.41
C SER A 214 26.35 12.60 -2.28
N ALA A 215 26.86 12.61 -1.05
CA ALA A 215 26.18 13.17 0.12
C ALA A 215 26.21 14.72 0.12
N LEU A 216 27.32 15.34 -0.28
CA LEU A 216 27.50 16.80 -0.31
C LEU A 216 27.85 17.28 -1.73
N PRO A 217 26.89 17.27 -2.67
CA PRO A 217 27.17 17.62 -4.06
C PRO A 217 27.70 19.04 -4.23
N HIS A 218 27.27 19.99 -3.38
CA HIS A 218 27.76 21.36 -3.39
C HIS A 218 29.22 21.50 -2.94
N GLN A 219 29.79 20.49 -2.27
CA GLN A 219 31.21 20.44 -1.87
C GLN A 219 32.08 19.66 -2.85
N SER A 220 31.56 19.25 -4.02
CA SER A 220 32.29 18.38 -4.95
C SER A 220 33.63 18.97 -5.38
N GLU A 221 33.67 20.26 -5.73
CA GLU A 221 34.90 20.95 -6.14
C GLU A 221 35.91 21.04 -4.99
N PHE A 222 35.46 21.33 -3.77
CA PHE A 222 36.32 21.35 -2.59
C PHE A 222 36.94 19.97 -2.34
N ILE A 223 36.16 18.91 -2.48
CA ILE A 223 36.61 17.52 -2.32
C ILE A 223 37.60 17.14 -3.42
N ASP A 224 37.42 17.62 -4.66
CA ASP A 224 38.38 17.41 -5.75
C ASP A 224 39.73 18.08 -5.48
N GLN A 225 39.72 19.27 -4.89
CA GLN A 225 40.94 20.03 -4.58
C GLN A 225 41.70 19.46 -3.37
N HIS A 226 40.99 19.09 -2.30
CA HIS A 226 41.62 18.73 -1.02
C HIS A 226 41.64 17.22 -0.75
N GLY A 227 40.84 16.43 -1.47
CA GLY A 227 40.72 15.00 -1.27
C GLY A 227 40.37 14.65 0.18
N VAL A 228 41.06 13.64 0.73
CA VAL A 228 40.88 13.15 2.11
C VAL A 228 41.21 14.21 3.15
N SER A 229 42.15 15.13 2.86
CA SER A 229 42.52 16.17 3.82
C SER A 229 41.35 17.12 4.15
N GLY A 230 40.42 17.28 3.20
CA GLY A 230 39.20 18.08 3.38
C GLY A 230 38.17 17.46 4.33
N PHE A 231 38.30 16.19 4.70
CA PHE A 231 37.35 15.51 5.59
C PHE A 231 37.21 16.18 6.96
N THR A 232 38.25 16.84 7.44
CA THR A 232 38.23 17.55 8.73
C THR A 232 37.32 18.76 8.73
N SER A 233 37.20 19.44 7.60
CA SER A 233 36.27 20.55 7.40
C SER A 233 34.84 20.07 7.13
N LEU A 234 34.69 18.89 6.51
CA LEU A 234 33.38 18.37 6.08
C LEU A 234 32.64 17.58 7.17
N ILE A 235 33.32 17.09 8.21
CA ILE A 235 32.68 16.21 9.21
C ILE A 235 31.55 16.90 9.99
N ASP A 236 31.73 18.19 10.32
CA ASP A 236 30.71 18.97 11.02
C ASP A 236 29.50 19.23 10.09
N GLU A 237 29.77 19.55 8.82
CA GLU A 237 28.73 19.78 7.82
C GLU A 237 27.94 18.51 7.47
N LEU A 238 28.59 17.35 7.43
CA LEU A 238 27.92 16.05 7.26
C LEU A 238 26.96 15.75 8.41
N GLU A 239 27.35 16.04 9.64
CA GLU A 239 26.51 15.87 10.82
C GLU A 239 25.29 16.81 10.78
N ASP A 240 25.51 18.10 10.49
CA ASP A 240 24.43 19.08 10.37
C ASP A 240 23.46 18.73 9.23
N SER A 241 23.99 18.24 8.11
CA SER A 241 23.19 17.80 6.96
C SER A 241 22.38 16.55 7.28
N LEU A 242 22.96 15.59 8.00
CA LEU A 242 22.24 14.42 8.51
C LEU A 242 21.11 14.83 9.46
N LEU A 243 21.36 15.74 10.40
CA LEU A 243 20.34 16.21 11.34
C LEU A 243 19.19 16.91 10.62
N ARG A 244 19.50 17.79 9.66
CA ARG A 244 18.49 18.46 8.82
C ARG A 244 17.66 17.44 8.04
N GLU A 245 18.28 16.42 7.46
CA GLU A 245 17.55 15.40 6.70
C GLU A 245 16.67 14.53 7.60
N ILE A 246 17.13 14.20 8.81
CA ILE A 246 16.30 13.53 9.83
C ILE A 246 15.09 14.40 10.16
N GLN A 247 15.29 15.69 10.44
CA GLN A 247 14.20 16.62 10.74
C GLN A 247 13.23 16.73 9.57
N ASN A 248 13.71 16.88 8.34
CA ASN A 248 12.87 16.92 7.14
C ASN A 248 12.05 15.64 6.99
N SER A 249 12.67 14.48 7.19
CA SER A 249 12.02 13.17 7.16
C SER A 249 10.90 13.04 8.20
N LEU A 250 11.04 13.65 9.38
CA LEU A 250 10.03 13.63 10.43
C LEU A 250 8.90 14.64 10.19
N HIS A 251 9.20 15.80 9.59
CA HIS A 251 8.22 16.86 9.35
C HIS A 251 7.48 16.75 8.03
N ASN A 252 7.99 15.96 7.08
CA ASN A 252 7.41 15.82 5.75
C ASN A 252 6.85 14.40 5.54
N PRO A 253 5.66 14.09 6.10
CA PRO A 253 4.97 12.81 5.91
C PRO A 253 4.32 12.69 4.52
N ASP A 254 4.62 13.54 3.54
CA ASP A 254 3.95 13.56 2.24
C ASP A 254 4.11 12.25 1.45
N ALA A 255 5.14 11.45 1.74
CA ALA A 255 5.25 10.07 1.23
C ALA A 255 4.15 9.14 1.79
N ASP A 256 3.73 9.36 3.03
CA ASP A 256 2.65 8.62 3.68
C ASP A 256 1.28 9.11 3.23
N PHE A 257 1.13 10.41 2.96
CA PHE A 257 -0.10 10.99 2.40
C PHE A 257 -0.37 10.49 0.96
N ALA A 258 0.68 10.35 0.14
CA ALA A 258 0.57 9.77 -1.21
C ALA A 258 0.09 8.30 -1.17
N ASN A 259 0.63 7.50 -0.24
CA ASN A 259 0.22 6.11 -0.06
C ASN A 259 -1.21 5.99 0.51
N LEU A 260 -1.62 6.88 1.41
CA LEU A 260 -2.97 6.92 1.98
C LEU A 260 -3.99 7.38 0.93
N LYS A 261 -3.62 8.35 0.08
CA LYS A 261 -4.42 8.78 -1.07
C LYS A 261 -4.52 7.68 -2.13
N GLN A 262 -3.46 6.91 -2.34
CA GLN A 262 -3.48 5.74 -3.21
C GLN A 262 -4.38 4.64 -2.64
N ALA A 263 -4.30 4.32 -1.35
CA ALA A 263 -5.20 3.38 -0.68
C ALA A 263 -6.67 3.84 -0.77
N ALA A 264 -6.94 5.14 -0.56
CA ALA A 264 -8.26 5.71 -0.75
C ALA A 264 -8.75 5.61 -2.21
N SER A 265 -7.86 5.80 -3.19
CA SER A 265 -8.20 5.69 -4.61
C SER A 265 -8.49 4.24 -5.05
N ILE A 266 -7.79 3.26 -4.48
CA ILE A 266 -8.04 1.83 -4.70
C ILE A 266 -9.42 1.45 -4.14
N LEU A 267 -9.78 1.97 -2.97
CA LEU A 267 -11.10 1.74 -2.37
C LEU A 267 -12.21 2.36 -3.20
N ALA A 268 -12.02 3.59 -3.68
CA ALA A 268 -12.99 4.25 -4.57
C ALA A 268 -13.16 3.51 -5.91
N ALA A 269 -12.07 2.97 -6.49
CA ALA A 269 -12.13 2.16 -7.70
C ALA A 269 -12.88 0.83 -7.48
N SER A 270 -12.72 0.22 -6.30
CA SER A 270 -13.45 -1.00 -5.92
C SER A 270 -14.97 -0.76 -5.77
N GLU A 271 -15.37 0.38 -5.21
CA GLU A 271 -16.79 0.78 -5.11
C GLU A 271 -17.45 1.00 -6.48
N ASN A 272 -16.72 1.57 -7.44
CA ASN A 272 -17.18 1.75 -8.83
C ASN A 272 -17.34 0.42 -9.59
N LEU A 273 -16.48 -0.57 -9.32
CA LEU A 273 -16.60 -1.91 -9.90
C LEU A 273 -17.80 -2.69 -9.35
N SER A 274 -18.14 -2.48 -8.07
CA SER A 274 -19.30 -3.09 -7.42
C SER A 274 -20.64 -2.51 -7.91
N SER A 275 -20.65 -1.26 -8.37
CA SER A 275 -21.85 -0.62 -8.92
C SER A 275 -22.08 -1.00 -10.38
N TYR A 276 -21.01 -1.18 -11.17
CA TYR A 276 -21.07 -1.66 -12.55
C TYR A 276 -21.62 -3.09 -12.69
N SER A 277 -21.39 -3.93 -11.68
CA SER A 277 -21.89 -5.31 -11.64
C SER A 277 -23.38 -5.41 -11.30
N GLN A 278 -24.01 -4.35 -10.77
CA GLN A 278 -25.46 -4.30 -10.52
C GLN A 278 -26.28 -3.87 -11.74
N GLU A 279 -25.71 -3.06 -12.66
CA GLU A 279 -26.40 -2.69 -13.90
C GLU A 279 -26.55 -3.85 -14.90
N ILE A 280 -25.73 -4.90 -14.78
CA ILE A 280 -25.78 -6.06 -15.69
C ILE A 280 -26.90 -7.05 -15.31
N ILE A 281 -27.53 -6.90 -14.14
CA ILE A 281 -28.70 -7.70 -13.73
C ILE A 281 -29.99 -6.97 -14.14
N VAL A 282 -30.13 -6.66 -15.43
CA VAL A 282 -31.46 -6.51 -16.02
C VAL A 282 -31.84 -7.91 -16.53
N PRO A 283 -32.83 -8.60 -15.95
CA PRO A 283 -33.28 -9.87 -16.52
C PRO A 283 -33.72 -9.58 -17.96
N PRO A 284 -33.29 -10.38 -18.96
CA PRO A 284 -33.73 -10.16 -20.32
C PRO A 284 -35.24 -10.36 -20.36
N SER A 285 -35.96 -9.25 -20.45
CA SER A 285 -37.42 -9.19 -20.67
C SER A 285 -37.79 -9.58 -22.10
N VAL A 286 -36.96 -10.42 -22.75
CA VAL A 286 -37.11 -10.85 -24.15
C VAL A 286 -36.95 -12.36 -24.26
N LEU A 287 -37.76 -13.11 -23.52
CA LEU A 287 -38.14 -14.50 -23.88
C LEU A 287 -39.64 -14.76 -23.69
N ALA A 288 -40.45 -13.71 -23.84
CA ALA A 288 -41.89 -13.85 -24.10
C ALA A 288 -42.17 -13.42 -25.55
N ALA A 289 -42.50 -14.43 -26.37
CA ALA A 289 -43.29 -14.39 -27.60
C ALA A 289 -42.56 -14.77 -28.91
N ALA A 290 -42.69 -16.05 -29.28
CA ALA A 290 -43.23 -16.46 -30.57
C ALA A 290 -43.68 -17.94 -30.52
N PRO A 291 -44.98 -18.27 -30.46
CA PRO A 291 -45.44 -19.59 -30.86
C PRO A 291 -45.35 -19.68 -32.39
N ARG A 292 -44.46 -20.55 -32.90
CA ARG A 292 -44.44 -20.92 -34.32
C ARG A 292 -45.68 -21.75 -34.63
N ASP A 293 -46.40 -21.30 -35.65
CA ASP A 293 -47.52 -21.95 -36.31
C ASP A 293 -47.34 -23.48 -36.47
N MET A 294 -48.27 -24.24 -35.89
CA MET A 294 -48.62 -25.56 -36.41
C MET A 294 -49.60 -25.36 -37.57
N LYS A 295 -49.11 -25.51 -38.81
CA LYS A 295 -49.96 -25.76 -39.98
C LYS A 295 -50.18 -27.26 -40.14
N SER A 296 -51.46 -27.62 -40.06
CA SER A 296 -52.18 -28.69 -40.77
C SER A 296 -51.37 -29.65 -41.66
N THR A 297 -51.50 -30.95 -41.36
CA THR A 297 -52.02 -31.99 -42.27
C THR A 297 -52.72 -33.04 -41.44
#